data_AF-A0A6D0IQ01-F1
#
_entry.id   AF-A0A6D0IQ01-F1
#
_cell.length_a   1.000
_cell.length_b   1.000
_cell.length_c   1.000
_cell.angle_alpha   90.00
_cell.angle_beta   90.00
_cell.angle_gamma   90.00
#
_symmetry.space_group_name_H-M   'P 1'
#
loop_
_entity.id
_entity.type
_entity.pdbx_description
1 polymer ?
#
loop_
_entity_poly.entity_id
_entity_poly.type
_entity_poly.pdbx_seq_one_letter_code
_entity_poly.pdbx_strand_id
1 'polypeptide(L)' 'MENNDKFLSQDLLESYAIRLLSGPLNGCEYEILNGRLLVIIGNDVSLGRSDAFSELPENTIVVPY' A
#
# COMPACT_ATOMS: atom_id res chain seq x y z
N MET A 1 14.41 -41.87 1.16
CA MET A 1 14.49 -40.56 0.49
C MET A 1 13.26 -39.80 0.97
N GLU A 2 13.42 -39.01 2.04
CA GLU A 2 12.34 -38.19 2.58
C GLU A 2 12.09 -37.06 1.58
N ASN A 3 10.87 -37.01 1.05
CA ASN A 3 10.47 -36.04 0.05
C ASN A 3 10.46 -34.62 0.64
N ASN A 4 10.97 -33.69 -0.15
CA ASN A 4 11.17 -32.27 0.12
C ASN A 4 9.86 -31.47 0.28
N ASP A 5 8.93 -31.91 1.13
CA ASP A 5 7.72 -31.13 1.44
C ASP A 5 8.01 -29.87 2.29
N LYS A 6 9.29 -29.65 2.64
CA LYS A 6 9.80 -28.44 3.28
C LYS A 6 10.09 -27.27 2.32
N PHE A 7 9.70 -27.37 1.03
CA PHE A 7 9.93 -26.30 0.04
C PHE A 7 8.63 -25.59 -0.41
N LEU A 8 7.48 -25.92 0.16
CA LEU A 8 6.22 -25.21 -0.08
C LEU A 8 5.85 -24.22 1.03
N SER A 9 6.81 -23.83 1.88
CA SER A 9 6.75 -22.53 2.55
C SER A 9 7.12 -21.42 1.56
N GLN A 10 6.52 -21.46 0.36
CA GLN A 10 6.17 -20.23 -0.32
C GLN A 10 5.25 -19.55 0.67
N ASP A 11 5.80 -18.59 1.41
CA ASP A 11 5.03 -17.53 2.04
C ASP A 11 3.89 -17.21 1.06
N LEU A 12 2.68 -17.67 1.40
CA LEU A 12 1.49 -17.16 0.75
C LEU A 12 1.63 -15.67 0.98
N LEU A 13 2.05 -14.93 -0.05
CA LEU A 13 2.00 -13.49 -0.06
C LEU A 13 0.53 -13.19 0.16
N GLU A 14 0.13 -13.01 1.42
CA GLU A 14 -1.20 -12.56 1.76
C GLU A 14 -1.27 -11.15 1.19
N SER A 15 -1.81 -11.05 -0.02
CA SER A 15 -2.09 -9.78 -0.66
C SER A 15 -3.32 -9.21 0.03
N TYR A 16 -3.11 -8.12 0.74
CA TYR A 16 -4.17 -7.37 1.40
C TYR A 16 -4.62 -6.24 0.48
N ALA A 17 -5.89 -5.85 0.58
CA ALA A 17 -6.41 -4.68 -0.11
C ALA A 17 -7.04 -3.69 0.87
N ILE A 18 -6.86 -2.39 0.61
CA ILE A 18 -7.59 -1.31 1.29
C ILE A 18 -8.66 -0.80 0.36
N ARG A 19 -9.90 -0.75 0.84
CA ARG A 19 -11.02 -0.09 0.17
C ARG A 19 -11.40 1.20 0.90
N LEU A 20 -11.45 2.31 0.19
CA LEU A 20 -11.96 3.56 0.73
C LEU A 20 -13.49 3.51 0.77
N LEU A 21 -14.09 3.82 1.92
CA LEU A 21 -15.55 3.70 2.14
C LEU A 21 -16.28 5.05 2.14
N SER A 22 -15.55 6.16 1.97
CA SER A 22 -16.07 7.52 2.00
C SER A 22 -15.11 8.50 1.30
N GLY A 23 -15.54 9.76 1.17
CA GLY A 23 -14.75 10.81 0.54
C GLY A 23 -14.76 10.76 -1.00
N PRO A 24 -13.98 11.63 -1.66
CA PRO A 24 -13.95 11.75 -3.12
C PRO A 24 -13.50 10.48 -3.85
N LEU A 25 -12.71 9.61 -3.20
CA LEU A 25 -12.21 8.34 -3.73
C LEU A 25 -12.97 7.12 -3.18
N ASN A 26 -14.21 7.30 -2.73
CA ASN A 26 -15.03 6.19 -2.24
C ASN A 26 -15.14 5.06 -3.28
N GLY A 27 -14.88 3.83 -2.85
CA GLY A 27 -14.90 2.63 -3.67
C GLY A 27 -13.57 2.29 -4.34
N CYS A 28 -12.56 3.18 -4.30
CA CYS A 28 -11.22 2.85 -4.76
C CYS A 28 -10.59 1.76 -3.88
N GLU A 29 -9.91 0.81 -4.51
CA GLU A 29 -9.21 -0.29 -3.90
C GLU A 29 -7.73 -0.24 -4.24
N TYR A 30 -6.88 -0.52 -3.26
CA TYR A 30 -5.42 -0.50 -3.42
C TYR A 30 -4.83 -1.77 -2.83
N GLU A 31 -3.97 -2.41 -3.62
CA GLU A 31 -3.23 -3.60 -3.20
C GLU A 31 -2.05 -3.23 -2.30
N ILE A 32 -1.87 -4.01 -1.23
CA ILE A 32 -0.71 -3.94 -0.35
C ILE A 32 0.22 -5.10 -0.70
N LEU A 33 1.24 -4.80 -1.49
CA LEU A 33 2.30 -5.74 -1.81
C LEU A 33 3.36 -5.69 -0.71
N ASN A 34 3.44 -6.73 0.13
CA ASN A 34 4.52 -6.99 1.08
C ASN A 34 4.96 -5.82 1.97
N GLY A 35 4.29 -5.64 3.11
CA GLY A 35 4.84 -4.91 4.26
C GLY A 35 4.09 -3.64 4.61
N ARG A 36 4.78 -2.49 4.56
CA ARG A 36 4.25 -1.19 5.02
C ARG A 36 3.67 -0.41 3.84
N LEU A 37 2.68 0.44 4.11
CA LEU A 37 2.03 1.33 3.15
C LEU A 37 1.97 2.73 3.76
N LEU A 38 2.30 3.76 2.98
CA LEU A 38 2.11 5.14 3.38
C LEU A 38 0.79 5.67 2.81
N VAL A 39 -0.07 6.24 3.65
CA VAL A 39 -1.32 6.89 3.21
C VAL A 39 -1.30 8.35 3.65
N ILE A 40 -1.42 9.25 2.67
CA ILE A 40 -1.48 10.71 2.88
C ILE A 40 -2.92 11.15 2.64
N ILE A 41 -3.55 11.79 3.62
CA ILE A 41 -4.92 12.29 3.53
C ILE A 41 -4.90 13.83 3.61
N GLY A 42 -5.38 14.51 2.57
CA GLY A 42 -5.44 15.97 2.56
C GLY A 42 -5.64 16.57 1.16
N ASN A 43 -5.99 17.87 1.12
CA ASN A 43 -6.35 18.59 -0.11
C ASN A 43 -5.17 19.04 -0.97
N ASP A 44 -3.95 18.93 -0.47
CA ASP A 44 -2.78 19.46 -1.17
C ASP A 44 -1.81 18.34 -1.53
N VAL A 45 -1.60 18.16 -2.83
CA VAL A 45 -0.61 17.24 -3.40
C VAL A 45 0.81 17.62 -2.93
N SER A 46 0.98 18.85 -2.42
CA SER A 46 2.20 19.34 -1.76
C SER A 46 2.56 18.58 -0.46
N LEU A 47 1.65 17.83 0.17
CA LEU A 47 2.00 16.95 1.29
C LEU A 47 2.94 15.82 0.86
N GLY A 48 2.87 15.40 -0.40
CA GLY A 48 3.77 14.40 -0.98
C GLY A 48 5.11 14.98 -1.42
N ARG A 49 5.13 16.26 -1.79
CA ARG A 49 6.32 17.04 -2.13
C ARG A 49 6.53 18.16 -1.10
N SER A 50 6.55 17.79 0.18
CA SER A 50 6.98 18.72 1.20
C SER A 50 8.51 18.77 1.20
N ASP A 51 9.10 19.85 1.69
CA ASP A 51 10.56 20.03 1.79
C ASP A 51 11.28 18.89 2.56
N ALA A 52 10.53 18.01 3.24
CA ALA A 52 11.03 16.86 3.98
C ALA A 52 11.30 15.61 3.11
N PHE A 53 10.68 15.47 1.93
CA PHE A 53 10.86 14.31 1.05
C PHE A 53 11.04 14.75 -0.41
N SER A 54 12.20 14.45 -0.99
CA SER A 54 12.48 14.73 -2.41
C SER A 54 11.58 13.92 -3.34
N GLU A 55 11.27 12.68 -2.96
CA GLU A 55 10.36 11.77 -3.65
C GLU A 55 9.62 10.91 -2.62
N LEU A 56 8.37 10.54 -2.94
CA LEU A 56 7.59 9.64 -2.10
C LEU A 56 7.99 8.18 -2.36
N PRO A 57 7.89 7.31 -1.34
CA PRO A 57 7.98 5.86 -1.55
C PRO A 57 6.96 5.38 -2.59
N GLU A 58 7.33 4.39 -3.41
CA GLU A 58 6.45 3.83 -4.44
C GLU A 58 5.14 3.26 -3.87
N ASN A 59 5.18 2.77 -2.64
CA ASN A 59 4.05 2.27 -1.87
C ASN A 59 3.31 3.40 -1.11
N THR A 60 2.98 4.49 -1.81
CA THR A 60 2.23 5.63 -1.25
C THR A 60 0.89 5.81 -1.94
N ILE A 61 -0.17 5.98 -1.16
CA ILE A 61 -1.50 6.38 -1.65
C ILE A 61 -1.81 7.78 -1.14
N VAL A 62 -2.25 8.65 -2.05
CA VAL A 62 -2.72 10.00 -1.70
C VAL A 62 -4.24 10.03 -1.85
N VAL A 63 -4.94 10.34 -0.75
CA VAL A 63 -6.40 10.43 -0.68
C VAL A 63 -6.80 11.89 -0.44
N PRO A 64 -7.46 12.56 -1.41
CA PRO A 64 -8.01 13.89 -1.19
C PRO A 64 -9.15 13.84 -0.18
N TYR A 65 -9.25 14.86 0.68
CA TYR A 65 -10.28 14.98 1.71
C TYR A 65 -10.99 16.34 1.67
#